data_AF-A0A7L2YSM4-F1
#
_entry.id   AF-A0A7L2YSM4-F1
#
_cell.length_a   1.000
_cell.length_b   1.000
_cell.length_c   1.000
_cell.angle_alpha   90.00
_cell.angle_beta   90.00
_cell.angle_gamma   90.00
#
_symmetry.space_group_name_H-M   'P 1'
#
loop_
_entity.id
_entity.type
_entity.pdbx_description
1 polymer ?
#
loop_
_entity_poly.entity_id
_entity_poly.type
_entity_poly.pdbx_seq_one_letter_code
_entity_poly.pdbx_strand_id
1 'polypeptide(L)'
;QLQELRELWEQTAAACREREEARRRYCEERQSRARAEWAAFQASKKTVALFCLGRRLGGREGAARAVERIQVREEEKEQQVREARVENIKLKHEIQKLETILKAQGERAEGQNFMDFEHMKKENQKHSKKIDDLNEEILKLKKKISNAVHILSQFREKLQFIEAANRDKRAELMDIEAVLSRKRDILTKTKQVRDRLRRNNLKLQQERGLLGHKVLLRDFEEKMDAAELLRQQLETLKRRYAGLVLARRGIQRNIREGHS
;
A
#
# COMPACT_ATOMS: atom_id res chain seq x y z
N GLN A 1 27.06 -23.42 -56.12
CA GLN A 1 26.15 -22.34 -55.68
C GLN A 1 26.60 -20.95 -56.12
N LEU A 2 27.74 -20.38 -55.66
CA LEU A 2 28.19 -19.06 -56.12
C LEU A 2 28.64 -19.01 -57.59
N GLN A 3 29.29 -20.08 -58.08
CA GLN A 3 29.68 -20.21 -59.50
C GLN A 3 28.46 -20.38 -60.41
N GLU A 4 27.54 -21.27 -60.05
CA GLU A 4 26.27 -21.49 -60.77
C GLU A 4 25.42 -20.21 -60.84
N LEU A 5 25.36 -19.42 -59.75
CA LEU A 5 24.69 -18.12 -59.76
C LEU A 5 25.37 -17.14 -60.71
N ARG A 6 26.72 -17.08 -60.73
CA ARG A 6 27.47 -16.22 -61.66
C ARG A 6 27.25 -16.61 -63.11
N GLU A 7 27.28 -17.90 -63.41
CA GLU A 7 27.00 -18.43 -64.75
C GLU A 7 25.57 -18.11 -65.19
N LEU A 8 24.59 -18.22 -64.28
CA LEU A 8 23.21 -17.83 -64.55
C LEU A 8 23.08 -16.30 -64.80
N TRP A 9 23.79 -15.48 -64.03
CA TRP A 9 23.82 -14.02 -64.23
C TRP A 9 24.46 -13.64 -65.57
N GLU A 10 25.54 -14.32 -65.96
CA GLU A 10 26.21 -14.09 -67.24
C GLU A 10 25.35 -14.52 -68.42
N GLN A 11 24.68 -15.68 -68.32
CA GLN A 11 23.74 -16.17 -69.34
C GLN A 11 22.53 -15.25 -69.49
N THR A 12 21.94 -14.79 -68.37
CA THR A 12 20.81 -13.85 -68.41
C THR A 12 21.24 -12.48 -68.94
N ALA A 13 22.41 -11.98 -68.56
CA ALA A 13 22.98 -10.75 -69.11
C ALA A 13 23.30 -10.86 -70.61
N ALA A 14 23.79 -12.02 -71.07
CA ALA A 14 24.02 -12.28 -72.49
C ALA A 14 22.70 -12.31 -73.28
N ALA A 15 21.69 -13.04 -72.79
CA ALA A 15 20.37 -13.09 -73.41
C ALA A 15 19.67 -11.72 -73.44
N CYS A 16 19.84 -10.89 -72.39
CA CYS A 16 19.36 -9.51 -72.39
C CYS A 16 20.05 -8.66 -73.45
N ARG A 17 21.38 -8.75 -73.57
CA ARG A 17 22.16 -8.04 -74.58
C ARG A 17 21.77 -8.43 -76.00
N GLU A 18 21.63 -9.72 -76.28
CA GLU A 18 21.17 -10.20 -77.60
C GLU A 18 19.77 -9.68 -77.95
N ARG A 19 18.85 -9.64 -76.98
CA ARG A 19 17.50 -9.07 -77.18
C ARG A 19 17.53 -7.57 -77.46
N GLU A 20 18.39 -6.82 -76.79
CA GLU A 20 18.59 -5.40 -77.06
C GLU A 20 19.16 -5.18 -78.45
N GLU A 21 20.19 -5.93 -78.84
CA GLU A 21 20.79 -5.84 -80.17
C GLU A 21 19.80 -6.21 -81.28
N ALA A 22 19.04 -7.28 -81.10
CA ALA A 22 17.99 -7.68 -82.04
C ALA A 22 16.92 -6.58 -82.20
N ARG A 23 16.51 -5.94 -81.10
CA ARG A 23 15.58 -4.80 -81.13
C ARG A 23 16.20 -3.58 -81.83
N ARG A 24 17.47 -3.26 -81.57
CA ARG A 24 18.17 -2.16 -82.24
C ARG A 24 18.22 -2.37 -83.75
N ARG A 25 18.66 -3.56 -84.19
CA ARG A 25 18.70 -3.93 -85.62
C ARG A 25 17.32 -3.82 -86.26
N TYR A 26 16.29 -4.36 -85.61
CA TYR A 26 14.91 -4.26 -86.09
C TYR A 26 14.44 -2.80 -86.21
N CYS A 27 14.74 -1.95 -85.23
CA CYS A 27 14.42 -0.52 -85.26
C CYS A 27 15.15 0.21 -86.39
N GLU A 28 16.44 -0.06 -86.58
CA GLU A 28 17.26 0.52 -87.65
C GLU A 28 16.74 0.13 -89.04
N GLU A 29 16.43 -1.15 -89.25
CA GLU A 29 15.83 -1.64 -90.50
C GLU A 29 14.48 -0.95 -90.79
N ARG A 30 13.59 -0.89 -89.78
CA ARG A 30 12.31 -0.18 -89.95
C ARG A 30 12.49 1.30 -90.24
N GLN A 31 13.44 1.95 -89.57
CA GLN A 31 13.73 3.35 -89.80
C GLN A 31 14.29 3.59 -91.21
N SER A 32 15.17 2.71 -91.68
CA SER A 32 15.70 2.74 -93.05
C SER A 32 14.58 2.58 -94.09
N ARG A 33 13.71 1.59 -93.93
CA ARG A 33 12.55 1.37 -94.81
C ARG A 33 11.63 2.59 -94.84
N ALA A 34 11.27 3.12 -93.67
CA ALA A 34 10.42 4.31 -93.58
C ALA A 34 11.06 5.54 -94.25
N ARG A 35 12.38 5.73 -94.09
CA ARG A 35 13.11 6.82 -94.77
C ARG A 35 13.10 6.65 -96.29
N ALA A 36 13.28 5.42 -96.79
CA ALA A 36 13.25 5.13 -98.22
C ALA A 36 11.87 5.37 -98.83
N GLU A 37 10.81 4.87 -98.19
CA GLU A 37 9.42 5.11 -98.59
C GLU A 37 9.07 6.61 -98.57
N TRP A 38 9.51 7.33 -97.53
CA TRP A 38 9.31 8.77 -97.43
C TRP A 38 10.04 9.54 -98.54
N ALA A 39 11.29 9.18 -98.84
CA ALA A 39 12.05 9.80 -99.93
C ALA A 39 11.38 9.57 -101.30
N ALA A 40 10.90 8.35 -101.55
CA ALA A 40 10.16 8.02 -102.78
C ALA A 40 8.86 8.84 -102.90
N PHE A 41 8.10 8.97 -101.79
CA PHE A 41 6.91 9.80 -101.73
C PHE A 41 7.23 11.28 -102.01
N GLN A 42 8.28 11.83 -101.39
CA GLN A 42 8.69 13.23 -101.60
C GLN A 42 9.14 13.49 -103.05
N ALA A 43 9.85 12.54 -103.67
CA ALA A 43 10.24 12.65 -105.08
C ALA A 43 9.02 12.63 -106.03
N SER A 44 8.04 11.76 -105.76
CA SER A 44 6.77 11.72 -106.50
C SER A 44 5.99 13.03 -106.34
N LYS A 45 5.83 13.51 -105.09
CA LYS A 45 5.19 14.78 -104.77
C LYS A 45 5.86 15.96 -105.49
N LYS A 46 7.20 16.02 -105.51
CA LYS A 46 7.98 17.04 -106.23
C LYS A 46 7.68 17.03 -107.72
N THR A 47 7.68 15.85 -108.33
CA THR A 47 7.44 15.67 -109.78
C THR A 47 6.05 16.17 -110.18
N VAL A 48 5.03 15.79 -109.42
CA VAL A 48 3.64 16.24 -109.64
C VAL A 48 3.51 17.75 -109.43
N ALA A 49 4.10 18.29 -108.35
CA ALA A 49 4.05 19.73 -108.06
C ALA A 49 4.72 20.57 -109.15
N LEU A 50 5.87 20.14 -109.67
CA LEU A 50 6.57 20.80 -110.78
C LEU A 50 5.73 20.81 -112.06
N PHE A 51 5.06 19.70 -112.39
CA PHE A 51 4.19 19.61 -113.56
C PHE A 51 2.98 20.55 -113.46
N CYS A 52 2.32 20.59 -112.29
CA CYS A 52 1.15 21.43 -112.05
C CYS A 52 1.49 22.93 -112.01
N LEU A 53 2.62 23.30 -111.40
CA LEU A 53 3.04 24.69 -111.21
C LEU A 53 3.78 25.26 -112.42
N GLY A 54 4.46 24.43 -113.22
CA GLY A 54 5.16 24.85 -114.44
C GLY A 54 4.25 25.53 -115.46
N ARG A 55 2.97 25.12 -115.54
CA ARG A 55 1.95 25.76 -116.38
C ARG A 55 1.43 27.09 -115.85
N ARG A 56 1.48 27.31 -114.52
CA ARG A 56 0.89 28.49 -113.85
C ARG A 56 1.89 29.61 -113.56
N LEU A 57 3.17 29.28 -113.38
CA LEU A 57 4.23 30.21 -112.96
C LEU A 57 5.20 30.60 -114.09
N GLY A 58 4.78 30.43 -115.35
CA GLY A 58 5.49 30.96 -116.52
C GLY A 58 6.85 30.34 -116.83
N GLY A 59 7.18 29.17 -116.27
CA GLY A 59 8.43 28.47 -116.56
C GLY A 59 8.83 27.41 -115.54
N ARG A 60 9.66 26.45 -115.97
CA ARG A 60 10.13 25.31 -115.17
C ARG A 60 10.96 25.74 -113.96
N GLU A 61 11.76 26.79 -114.10
CA GLU A 61 12.64 27.28 -113.03
C GLU A 61 11.89 28.02 -111.91
N GLY A 62 10.87 28.81 -112.26
CA GLY A 62 10.03 29.51 -111.29
C GLY A 62 9.22 28.53 -110.42
N ALA A 63 8.65 27.51 -111.06
CA ALA A 63 7.97 26.40 -110.39
C ALA A 63 8.94 25.59 -109.50
N ALA A 64 10.15 25.30 -109.97
CA ALA A 64 11.16 24.60 -109.17
C ALA A 64 11.55 25.36 -107.91
N ARG A 65 11.81 26.67 -107.99
CA ARG A 65 12.11 27.50 -106.81
C ARG A 65 10.94 27.56 -105.82
N ALA A 66 9.70 27.59 -106.30
CA ALA A 66 8.51 27.60 -105.44
C ALA A 66 8.29 26.27 -104.72
N VAL A 67 8.43 25.14 -105.43
CA VAL A 67 8.31 23.79 -104.87
C VAL A 67 9.40 23.53 -103.83
N GLU A 68 10.65 23.90 -104.12
CA GLU A 68 11.76 23.73 -103.19
C GLU A 68 11.51 24.47 -101.86
N ARG A 69 11.06 25.74 -101.93
CA ARG A 69 10.73 26.51 -100.72
C ARG A 69 9.61 25.89 -99.89
N ILE A 70 8.62 25.28 -100.53
CA ILE A 70 7.52 24.59 -99.84
C ILE A 70 8.04 23.30 -99.20
N GLN A 71 8.85 22.50 -99.91
CA GLN A 71 9.40 21.26 -99.39
C GLN A 71 10.31 21.48 -98.18
N VAL A 72 11.16 22.51 -98.21
CA VAL A 72 12.00 22.87 -97.06
C VAL A 72 11.13 23.21 -95.84
N ARG A 73 10.09 24.04 -96.01
CA ARG A 73 9.18 24.40 -94.91
C ARG A 73 8.37 23.20 -94.39
N GLU A 74 7.94 22.31 -95.27
CA GLU A 74 7.26 21.07 -94.88
C GLU A 74 8.19 20.16 -94.09
N GLU A 75 9.46 20.03 -94.50
CA GLU A 75 10.46 19.23 -93.80
C GLU A 75 10.78 19.79 -92.41
N GLU A 76 10.94 21.11 -92.29
CA GLU A 76 11.10 21.80 -91.01
C GLU A 76 9.90 21.54 -90.08
N LYS A 77 8.67 21.61 -90.60
CA LYS A 77 7.45 21.35 -89.82
C LYS A 77 7.32 19.88 -89.44
N GLU A 78 7.64 18.96 -90.33
CA GLU A 78 7.62 17.53 -90.05
C GLU A 78 8.67 17.14 -89.00
N GLN A 79 9.83 17.81 -89.00
CA GLN A 79 10.83 17.65 -87.95
C GLN A 79 10.30 18.13 -86.58
N GLN A 80 9.70 19.32 -86.53
CA GLN A 80 9.07 19.85 -85.30
C GLN A 80 7.98 18.90 -84.76
N VAL A 81 7.14 18.36 -85.64
CA VAL A 81 6.09 17.40 -85.26
C VAL A 81 6.69 16.09 -84.74
N ARG A 82 7.76 15.58 -85.37
CA ARG A 82 8.45 14.38 -84.91
C ARG A 82 9.07 14.57 -83.52
N GLU A 83 9.73 15.69 -83.28
CA GLU A 83 10.30 16.05 -81.98
C GLU A 83 9.21 16.13 -80.90
N ALA A 84 8.13 16.89 -81.16
CA ALA A 84 7.01 17.00 -80.24
C ALA A 84 6.31 15.66 -79.94
N ARG A 85 6.22 14.76 -80.93
CA ARG A 85 5.67 13.41 -80.73
C ARG A 85 6.56 12.57 -79.81
N VAL A 86 7.87 12.61 -80.01
CA VAL A 86 8.82 11.89 -79.15
C VAL A 86 8.74 12.42 -77.72
N GLU A 87 8.67 13.73 -77.54
CA GLU A 87 8.49 14.35 -76.22
C GLU A 87 7.15 13.96 -75.58
N ASN A 88 6.05 13.99 -76.34
CA ASN A 88 4.74 13.56 -75.84
C ASN A 88 4.76 12.10 -75.37
N ILE A 89 5.42 11.21 -76.12
CA ILE A 89 5.59 9.81 -75.73
C ILE A 89 6.41 9.71 -74.45
N LYS A 90 7.53 10.45 -74.33
CA LYS A 90 8.34 10.47 -73.10
C LYS A 90 7.54 10.94 -71.89
N LEU A 91 6.82 12.04 -72.02
CA LEU A 91 5.99 12.60 -70.95
C LEU A 91 4.88 11.64 -70.53
N LYS A 92 4.20 10.97 -71.48
CA LYS A 92 3.19 9.95 -71.17
C LYS A 92 3.77 8.79 -70.36
N HIS A 93 4.95 8.29 -70.72
CA HIS A 93 5.61 7.25 -69.96
C HIS A 93 6.00 7.73 -68.55
N GLU A 94 6.46 8.97 -68.42
CA GLU A 94 6.83 9.53 -67.12
C GLU A 94 5.62 9.71 -66.21
N ILE A 95 4.50 10.20 -66.75
CA ILE A 95 3.22 10.30 -66.04
C ILE A 95 2.80 8.92 -65.54
N GLN A 96 2.79 7.91 -66.43
CA GLN A 96 2.41 6.54 -66.03
C GLN A 96 3.31 5.99 -64.92
N LYS A 97 4.64 6.22 -65.00
CA LYS A 97 5.56 5.82 -63.92
C LYS A 97 5.21 6.51 -62.61
N LEU A 98 5.03 7.83 -62.62
CA LEU A 98 4.71 8.60 -61.42
C LEU A 98 3.36 8.16 -60.83
N GLU A 99 2.34 7.92 -61.66
CA GLU A 99 1.05 7.39 -61.22
C GLU A 99 1.18 6.03 -60.54
N THR A 100 1.97 5.10 -61.10
CA THR A 100 2.20 3.78 -60.48
C THR A 100 2.91 3.88 -59.14
N ILE A 101 3.90 4.79 -59.03
CA ILE A 101 4.62 5.04 -57.77
C ILE A 101 3.67 5.64 -56.74
N LEU A 102 2.90 6.65 -57.12
CA LEU A 102 1.96 7.34 -56.23
C LEU A 102 0.89 6.38 -55.71
N LYS A 103 0.36 5.52 -56.58
CA LYS A 103 -0.62 4.50 -56.19
C LYS A 103 -0.03 3.49 -55.21
N ALA A 104 1.16 2.98 -55.47
CA ALA A 104 1.85 2.05 -54.57
C ALA A 104 2.19 2.69 -53.21
N GLN A 105 2.52 3.99 -53.18
CA GLN A 105 2.74 4.74 -51.94
C GLN A 105 1.43 4.97 -51.17
N GLY A 106 0.34 5.32 -51.86
CA GLY A 106 -0.99 5.50 -51.27
C GLY A 106 -1.50 4.22 -50.59
N GLU A 107 -1.47 3.09 -51.30
CA GLU A 107 -1.90 1.79 -50.76
C GLU A 107 -1.08 1.38 -49.52
N ARG A 108 0.23 1.65 -49.51
CA ARG A 108 1.10 1.40 -48.34
C ARG A 108 0.76 2.31 -47.17
N ALA A 109 0.58 3.61 -47.43
CA ALA A 109 0.26 4.59 -46.40
C ALA A 109 -1.10 4.31 -45.76
N GLU A 110 -2.11 3.95 -46.57
CA GLU A 110 -3.43 3.54 -46.08
C GLU A 110 -3.35 2.27 -45.23
N GLY A 111 -2.58 1.27 -45.67
CA GLY A 111 -2.34 0.05 -44.90
C GLY A 111 -1.64 0.32 -43.56
N GLN A 112 -0.64 1.19 -43.55
CA GLN A 112 0.06 1.60 -42.33
C GLN A 112 -0.87 2.36 -41.37
N ASN A 113 -1.58 3.37 -41.87
CA ASN A 113 -2.54 4.14 -41.08
C ASN A 113 -3.63 3.24 -40.47
N PHE A 114 -4.10 2.24 -41.22
CA PHE A 114 -5.07 1.27 -40.74
C PHE A 114 -4.50 0.38 -39.61
N MET A 115 -3.27 -0.11 -39.76
CA MET A 115 -2.60 -0.89 -38.72
C MET A 115 -2.39 -0.08 -37.44
N ASP A 116 -1.93 1.17 -37.57
CA ASP A 116 -1.70 2.07 -36.44
C ASP A 116 -3.02 2.37 -35.72
N PHE A 117 -4.12 2.59 -36.46
CA PHE A 117 -5.44 2.79 -35.89
C PHE A 117 -5.94 1.55 -35.12
N GLU A 118 -5.84 0.36 -35.71
CA GLU A 118 -6.24 -0.89 -35.05
C GLU A 118 -5.35 -1.20 -33.83
N HIS A 119 -4.05 -0.86 -33.87
CA HIS A 119 -3.17 -0.95 -32.72
C HIS A 119 -3.65 -0.04 -31.58
N MET A 120 -3.88 1.24 -31.87
CA MET A 120 -4.33 2.22 -30.88
C MET A 120 -5.69 1.83 -30.27
N LYS A 121 -6.59 1.26 -31.07
CA LYS A 121 -7.88 0.71 -30.60
C LYS A 121 -7.69 -0.46 -29.63
N LYS A 122 -6.78 -1.39 -29.92
CA LYS A 122 -6.46 -2.51 -29.01
C LYS A 122 -5.85 -2.01 -27.70
N GLU A 123 -4.94 -1.05 -27.76
CA GLU A 123 -4.34 -0.45 -26.57
C GLU A 123 -5.40 0.27 -25.71
N ASN A 124 -6.26 1.07 -26.32
CA ASN A 124 -7.32 1.76 -25.60
C ASN A 124 -8.28 0.76 -24.92
N GLN A 125 -8.65 -0.32 -25.61
CA GLN A 125 -9.44 -1.40 -24.99
C GLN A 125 -8.71 -2.08 -23.81
N LYS A 126 -7.40 -2.30 -23.92
CA LYS A 126 -6.58 -2.87 -22.83
C LYS A 126 -6.54 -1.92 -21.62
N HIS A 127 -6.37 -0.63 -21.85
CA HIS A 127 -6.39 0.38 -20.79
C HIS A 127 -7.77 0.49 -20.13
N SER A 128 -8.84 0.49 -20.92
CA SER A 128 -10.21 0.51 -20.40
C SER A 128 -10.48 -0.68 -19.49
N LYS A 129 -10.13 -1.91 -19.91
CA LYS A 129 -10.25 -3.10 -19.07
C LYS A 129 -9.47 -2.98 -17.77
N LYS A 130 -8.24 -2.43 -17.84
CA LYS A 130 -7.42 -2.25 -16.63
C LYS A 130 -8.04 -1.24 -15.66
N ILE A 131 -8.66 -0.18 -16.17
CA ILE A 131 -9.39 0.80 -15.35
C ILE A 131 -10.58 0.11 -14.67
N ASP A 132 -11.33 -0.72 -15.38
CA ASP A 132 -12.46 -1.46 -14.83
C ASP A 132 -12.03 -2.42 -13.71
N ASP A 133 -10.97 -3.19 -13.92
CA ASP A 133 -10.39 -4.08 -12.90
C ASP A 133 -9.99 -3.31 -11.62
N LEU A 134 -9.31 -2.17 -11.78
CA LEU A 134 -8.90 -1.32 -10.67
C LEU A 134 -10.10 -0.70 -9.95
N ASN A 135 -11.13 -0.29 -10.68
CA ASN A 135 -12.36 0.22 -10.09
C ASN A 135 -13.07 -0.84 -9.24
N GLU A 136 -13.12 -2.09 -9.70
CA GLU A 136 -13.64 -3.20 -8.90
C GLU A 136 -12.81 -3.45 -7.63
N GLU A 137 -11.49 -3.41 -7.73
CA GLU A 137 -10.59 -3.54 -6.56
C GLU A 137 -10.82 -2.41 -5.56
N ILE A 138 -10.94 -1.16 -6.02
CA ILE A 138 -11.27 0.00 -5.19
C ILE A 138 -12.61 -0.20 -4.48
N LEU A 139 -13.63 -0.69 -5.19
CA LEU A 139 -14.93 -0.97 -4.58
C LEU A 139 -14.85 -2.09 -3.52
N LYS A 140 -14.08 -3.15 -3.77
CA LYS A 140 -13.82 -4.22 -2.79
C LYS A 140 -13.12 -3.65 -1.54
N LEU A 141 -12.12 -2.79 -1.71
CA LEU A 141 -11.42 -2.14 -0.60
C LEU A 141 -12.32 -1.19 0.19
N LYS A 142 -13.12 -0.36 -0.49
CA LYS A 142 -14.11 0.52 0.18
C LYS A 142 -15.09 -0.28 1.03
N LYS A 143 -15.59 -1.43 0.54
CA LYS A 143 -16.44 -2.34 1.33
C LYS A 143 -15.72 -2.89 2.55
N LYS A 144 -14.46 -3.32 2.42
CA LYS A 144 -13.65 -3.80 3.55
C LYS A 144 -13.44 -2.70 4.61
N ILE A 145 -13.14 -1.47 4.19
CA ILE A 145 -12.98 -0.32 5.09
C ILE A 145 -14.29 -0.03 5.82
N SER A 146 -15.42 0.01 5.11
CA SER A 146 -16.73 0.24 5.72
C SER A 146 -17.06 -0.81 6.79
N ASN A 147 -16.83 -2.09 6.48
CA ASN A 147 -17.03 -3.18 7.44
C ASN A 147 -16.10 -3.04 8.66
N ALA A 148 -14.83 -2.70 8.45
CA ALA A 148 -13.88 -2.49 9.54
C ALA A 148 -14.30 -1.30 10.43
N VAL A 149 -14.75 -0.19 9.85
CA VAL A 149 -15.28 0.96 10.60
C VAL A 149 -16.51 0.57 11.42
N HIS A 150 -17.44 -0.21 10.84
CA HIS A 150 -18.61 -0.69 11.56
C HIS A 150 -18.22 -1.58 12.75
N ILE A 151 -17.31 -2.53 12.54
CA ILE A 151 -16.78 -3.39 13.61
C ILE A 151 -16.11 -2.54 14.71
N LEU A 152 -15.24 -1.61 14.33
CA LEU A 152 -14.58 -0.71 15.28
C LEU A 152 -15.57 0.14 16.09
N SER A 153 -16.67 0.60 15.46
CA SER A 153 -17.74 1.31 16.18
C SER A 153 -18.39 0.42 17.23
N GLN A 154 -18.74 -0.82 16.88
CA GLN A 154 -19.30 -1.79 17.84
C GLN A 154 -18.34 -2.08 19.00
N PHE A 155 -17.04 -2.22 18.71
CA PHE A 155 -16.03 -2.42 19.77
C PHE A 155 -15.87 -1.19 20.66
N ARG A 156 -15.94 0.02 20.09
CA ARG A 156 -15.88 1.27 20.85
C ARG A 156 -17.07 1.38 21.81
N GLU A 157 -18.28 1.05 21.36
CA GLU A 157 -19.48 1.04 22.21
C GLU A 157 -19.36 0.02 23.34
N LYS A 158 -18.93 -1.22 23.04
CA LYS A 158 -18.70 -2.25 24.06
C LYS A 158 -17.63 -1.82 25.08
N LEU A 159 -16.56 -1.19 24.62
CA LEU A 159 -15.50 -0.69 25.49
C LEU A 159 -16.04 0.40 26.43
N GLN A 160 -16.80 1.36 25.90
CA GLN A 160 -17.42 2.43 26.71
C GLN A 160 -18.37 1.85 27.77
N PHE A 161 -19.16 0.83 27.42
CA PHE A 161 -20.03 0.13 28.36
C PHE A 161 -19.24 -0.56 29.48
N ILE A 162 -18.18 -1.30 29.14
CA ILE A 162 -17.32 -1.99 30.12
C ILE A 162 -16.61 -0.98 31.01
N GLU A 163 -16.10 0.12 30.45
CA GLU A 163 -15.45 1.18 31.22
C GLU A 163 -16.41 1.82 32.22
N ALA A 164 -17.65 2.10 31.83
CA ALA A 164 -18.67 2.62 32.74
C ALA A 164 -18.93 1.65 33.90
N ALA A 165 -19.18 0.36 33.60
CA ALA A 165 -19.38 -0.66 34.62
C ALA A 165 -18.17 -0.82 35.55
N ASN A 166 -16.95 -0.70 35.03
CA ASN A 166 -15.73 -0.77 35.84
C ASN A 166 -15.59 0.45 36.76
N ARG A 167 -15.98 1.65 36.30
CA ARG A 167 -16.04 2.85 37.17
C ARG A 167 -17.03 2.63 38.32
N ASP A 168 -18.21 2.09 38.04
CA ASP A 168 -19.22 1.80 39.07
C ASP A 168 -18.70 0.78 40.09
N LYS A 169 -18.07 -0.32 39.62
CA LYS A 169 -17.47 -1.31 40.52
C LYS A 169 -16.32 -0.78 41.35
N ARG A 170 -15.50 0.13 40.80
CA ARG A 170 -14.47 0.82 41.59
C ARG A 170 -15.07 1.70 42.67
N ALA A 171 -16.16 2.40 42.39
CA ALA A 171 -16.87 3.19 43.39
C ALA A 171 -17.45 2.30 44.51
N GLU A 172 -18.11 1.19 44.14
CA GLU A 172 -18.61 0.19 45.12
C GLU A 172 -17.47 -0.35 46.01
N LEU A 173 -16.31 -0.65 45.42
CA LEU A 173 -15.14 -1.12 46.18
C LEU A 173 -14.64 -0.06 47.17
N MET A 174 -14.55 1.21 46.75
CA MET A 174 -14.12 2.30 47.64
C MET A 174 -15.08 2.49 48.82
N ASP A 175 -16.40 2.36 48.59
CA ASP A 175 -17.39 2.42 49.66
C ASP A 175 -17.23 1.27 50.67
N ILE A 176 -17.02 0.05 50.16
CA ILE A 176 -16.78 -1.14 51.00
C ILE A 176 -15.48 -0.97 51.80
N GLU A 177 -14.41 -0.50 51.18
CA GLU A 177 -13.13 -0.24 51.85
C GLU A 177 -13.27 0.81 52.96
N ALA A 178 -14.03 1.88 52.71
CA ALA A 178 -14.32 2.90 53.71
C ALA A 178 -15.11 2.33 54.90
N VAL A 179 -16.14 1.52 54.65
CA VAL A 179 -16.90 0.82 55.69
C VAL A 179 -15.98 -0.12 56.48
N LEU A 180 -15.15 -0.89 55.78
CA LEU A 180 -14.24 -1.85 56.39
C LEU A 180 -13.18 -1.17 57.25
N SER A 181 -12.64 -0.02 56.82
CA SER A 181 -11.74 0.80 57.64
C SER A 181 -12.42 1.26 58.92
N ARG A 182 -13.64 1.80 58.83
CA ARG A 182 -14.43 2.21 60.02
C ARG A 182 -14.67 1.04 60.97
N LYS A 183 -15.00 -0.15 60.45
CA LYS A 183 -15.19 -1.36 61.26
C LYS A 183 -13.90 -1.82 61.93
N ARG A 184 -12.74 -1.72 61.25
CA ARG A 184 -11.42 -2.01 61.83
C ARG A 184 -11.07 -1.05 62.98
N ASP A 185 -11.39 0.23 62.84
CA ASP A 185 -11.17 1.23 63.89
C ASP A 185 -12.03 0.96 65.13
N ILE A 186 -13.32 0.67 64.92
CA ILE A 186 -14.25 0.29 66.00
C ILE A 186 -13.73 -0.95 66.72
N LEU A 187 -13.38 -2.01 65.99
CA LEU A 187 -12.86 -3.24 66.56
C LEU A 187 -11.61 -3.00 67.40
N THR A 188 -10.70 -2.15 66.91
CA THR A 188 -9.46 -1.80 67.62
C THR A 188 -9.77 -1.06 68.93
N LYS A 189 -10.67 -0.07 68.90
CA LYS A 189 -11.12 0.65 70.11
C LYS A 189 -11.79 -0.29 71.11
N THR A 190 -12.69 -1.19 70.65
CA THR A 190 -13.35 -2.16 71.53
C THR A 190 -12.36 -3.15 72.15
N LYS A 191 -11.36 -3.62 71.39
CA LYS A 191 -10.27 -4.46 71.93
C LYS A 191 -9.48 -3.73 73.01
N GLN A 192 -9.12 -2.46 72.78
CA GLN A 192 -8.41 -1.65 73.79
C GLN A 192 -9.23 -1.46 75.07
N VAL A 193 -10.53 -1.19 74.97
CA VAL A 193 -11.43 -1.08 76.14
C VAL A 193 -11.51 -2.41 76.88
N ARG A 194 -11.73 -3.52 76.17
CA ARG A 194 -11.73 -4.87 76.76
C ARG A 194 -10.42 -5.15 77.50
N ASP A 195 -9.28 -4.82 76.90
CA ASP A 195 -7.97 -5.08 77.49
C ASP A 195 -7.67 -4.15 78.68
N ARG A 196 -8.22 -2.93 78.70
CA ARG A 196 -8.22 -2.05 79.88
C ARG A 196 -9.08 -2.64 81.00
N LEU A 197 -10.30 -3.09 80.70
CA LEU A 197 -11.19 -3.72 81.68
C LEU A 197 -10.59 -4.99 82.26
N ARG A 198 -9.96 -5.84 81.44
CA ARG A 198 -9.23 -7.02 81.91
C ARG A 198 -8.11 -6.66 82.88
N ARG A 199 -7.29 -5.65 82.54
CA ARG A 199 -6.23 -5.16 83.43
C ARG A 199 -6.78 -4.60 84.74
N ASN A 200 -7.86 -3.80 84.68
CA ASN A 200 -8.50 -3.26 85.88
C ASN A 200 -9.14 -4.37 86.75
N ASN A 201 -9.79 -5.36 86.13
CA ASN A 201 -10.37 -6.49 86.85
C ASN A 201 -9.28 -7.29 87.58
N LEU A 202 -8.14 -7.54 86.92
CA LEU A 202 -6.99 -8.20 87.54
C LEU A 202 -6.44 -7.39 88.73
N LYS A 203 -6.28 -6.06 88.58
CA LYS A 203 -5.85 -5.18 89.67
C LYS A 203 -6.82 -5.20 90.85
N LEU A 204 -8.13 -5.07 90.57
CA LEU A 204 -9.15 -5.14 91.61
C LEU A 204 -9.16 -6.51 92.29
N GLN A 205 -8.97 -7.61 91.57
CA GLN A 205 -8.82 -8.94 92.17
C GLN A 205 -7.61 -9.02 93.09
N GLN A 206 -6.49 -8.39 92.74
CA GLN A 206 -5.29 -8.31 93.59
C GLN A 206 -5.53 -7.44 94.83
N GLU A 207 -6.12 -6.26 94.68
CA GLU A 207 -6.43 -5.33 95.78
C GLU A 207 -7.50 -5.87 96.74
N ARG A 208 -8.43 -6.69 96.23
CA ARG A 208 -9.47 -7.33 97.05
C ARG A 208 -8.87 -8.24 98.12
N GLY A 209 -7.65 -8.76 97.94
CA GLY A 209 -6.98 -9.60 98.93
C GLY A 209 -7.85 -10.80 99.35
N LEU A 210 -8.10 -10.95 100.65
CA LEU A 210 -8.98 -11.99 101.20
C LEU A 210 -10.47 -11.68 101.02
N LEU A 211 -10.84 -10.42 100.75
CA LEU A 211 -12.24 -10.05 100.50
C LEU A 211 -12.74 -10.89 99.31
N GLY A 212 -13.88 -11.55 99.48
CA GLY A 212 -14.43 -12.49 98.49
C GLY A 212 -13.87 -13.93 98.51
N HIS A 213 -12.85 -14.23 99.32
CA HIS A 213 -12.47 -15.60 99.68
C HIS A 213 -12.99 -15.93 101.09
N LYS A 214 -14.30 -16.22 101.17
CA LYS A 214 -15.04 -16.39 102.44
C LYS A 214 -14.41 -17.41 103.40
N VAL A 215 -13.84 -18.50 102.86
CA VAL A 215 -13.20 -19.55 103.67
C VAL A 215 -11.94 -19.01 104.36
N LEU A 216 -11.05 -18.36 103.61
CA LEU A 216 -9.82 -17.80 104.20
C LEU A 216 -10.10 -16.65 105.19
N LEU A 217 -11.15 -15.86 104.94
CA LEU A 217 -11.61 -14.83 105.89
C LEU A 217 -12.02 -15.45 107.22
N ARG A 218 -12.86 -16.48 107.17
CA ARG A 218 -13.32 -17.19 108.37
C ARG A 218 -12.17 -17.85 109.13
N ASP A 219 -11.26 -18.51 108.42
CA ASP A 219 -10.05 -19.08 109.03
C ASP A 219 -9.17 -18.00 109.68
N PHE A 220 -9.10 -16.80 109.10
CA PHE A 220 -8.35 -15.69 109.67
C PHE A 220 -9.02 -15.15 110.93
N GLU A 221 -10.34 -14.99 110.92
CA GLU A 221 -11.15 -14.62 112.11
C GLU A 221 -10.93 -15.64 113.24
N GLU A 222 -11.09 -16.93 112.96
CA GLU A 222 -10.88 -18.00 113.95
C GLU A 222 -9.46 -18.00 114.54
N LYS A 223 -8.44 -17.73 113.71
CA LYS A 223 -7.05 -17.60 114.19
C LYS A 223 -6.82 -16.33 115.01
N MET A 224 -7.48 -15.23 114.68
CA MET A 224 -7.40 -13.99 115.46
C MET A 224 -8.04 -14.18 116.83
N ASP A 225 -9.21 -14.81 116.90
CA ASP A 225 -9.87 -15.16 118.16
C ASP A 225 -8.98 -16.06 119.02
N ALA A 226 -8.38 -17.09 118.41
CA ALA A 226 -7.44 -17.97 119.11
C ALA A 226 -6.19 -17.22 119.62
N ALA A 227 -5.66 -16.27 118.83
CA ALA A 227 -4.52 -15.45 119.23
C ALA A 227 -4.86 -14.49 120.38
N GLU A 228 -6.05 -13.90 120.39
CA GLU A 228 -6.53 -13.08 121.50
C GLU A 228 -6.68 -13.89 122.78
N LEU A 229 -7.24 -15.11 122.69
CA LEU A 229 -7.32 -16.02 123.83
C LEU A 229 -5.93 -16.35 124.39
N LEU A 230 -4.97 -16.67 123.52
CA LEU A 230 -3.57 -16.91 123.93
C LEU A 230 -2.93 -15.67 124.58
N ARG A 231 -3.19 -14.46 124.06
CA ARG A 231 -2.70 -13.21 124.67
C ARG A 231 -3.28 -13.00 126.07
N GLN A 232 -4.58 -13.24 126.25
CA GLN A 232 -5.23 -13.17 127.56
C GLN A 232 -4.62 -14.18 128.53
N GLN A 233 -4.42 -15.42 128.09
CA GLN A 233 -3.73 -16.45 128.88
C GLN A 233 -2.32 -15.99 129.29
N LEU A 234 -1.55 -15.42 128.36
CA LEU A 234 -0.20 -14.92 128.63
C LEU A 234 -0.22 -13.78 129.67
N GLU A 235 -1.17 -12.85 129.59
CA GLU A 235 -1.36 -11.80 130.60
C GLU A 235 -1.75 -12.37 131.97
N THR A 236 -2.64 -13.36 132.03
CA THR A 236 -2.98 -14.02 133.30
C THR A 236 -1.76 -14.73 133.90
N LEU A 237 -0.93 -15.35 133.06
CA LEU A 237 0.29 -16.03 133.49
C LEU A 237 1.35 -15.03 133.97
N LYS A 238 1.51 -13.88 133.30
CA LYS A 238 2.35 -12.77 133.77
C LYS A 238 1.87 -12.25 135.12
N ARG A 239 0.56 -12.06 135.32
CA ARG A 239 -0.01 -11.65 136.60
C ARG A 239 0.27 -12.69 137.70
N ARG A 240 0.12 -13.98 137.39
CA ARG A 240 0.47 -15.08 138.31
C ARG A 240 1.97 -15.11 138.63
N TYR A 241 2.83 -14.94 137.63
CA TYR A 241 4.27 -14.89 137.83
C TYR A 241 4.69 -13.67 138.66
N ALA A 242 4.12 -12.50 138.40
CA ALA A 242 4.32 -11.31 139.24
C ALA A 242 3.87 -11.56 140.70
N GLY A 243 2.73 -12.22 140.89
CA GLY A 243 2.25 -12.67 142.21
C GLY A 243 3.22 -13.64 142.90
N LEU A 244 3.74 -14.63 142.18
CA LEU A 244 4.73 -15.59 142.71
C LEU A 244 6.09 -14.95 143.00
N VAL A 245 6.53 -13.97 142.19
CA VAL A 245 7.74 -13.19 142.46
C VAL A 245 7.57 -12.33 143.72
N LEU A 246 6.39 -11.74 143.94
CA LEU A 246 6.05 -11.04 145.18
C LEU A 246 6.02 -12.00 146.38
N ALA A 247 5.42 -13.19 146.23
CA ALA A 247 5.41 -14.22 147.26
C ALA A 247 6.83 -14.74 147.58
N ARG A 248 7.68 -14.94 146.57
CA ARG A 248 9.09 -15.31 146.73
C ARG A 248 9.87 -14.22 147.47
N ARG A 249 9.63 -12.94 147.18
CA ARG A 249 10.20 -11.82 147.94
C ARG A 249 9.71 -11.79 149.39
N GLY A 250 8.44 -12.15 149.64
CA GLY A 250 7.88 -12.31 150.98
C GLY A 250 8.54 -13.44 151.78
N ILE A 251 8.72 -14.61 151.16
CA ILE A 251 9.40 -15.76 151.78
C ILE A 251 10.90 -15.47 152.01
N GLN A 252 11.57 -14.75 151.10
CA GLN A 252 12.95 -14.26 151.32
C GLN A 252 13.05 -13.25 152.47
N ARG A 253 11.99 -12.52 152.78
CA ARG A 253 11.92 -11.62 153.93
C ARG A 253 11.74 -12.42 155.24
N ASN A 254 10.86 -13.43 155.22
CA ASN A 254 10.64 -14.32 156.37
C ASN A 254 11.84 -15.24 156.68
N ILE A 255 12.65 -15.61 155.68
CA ILE A 255 13.91 -16.35 155.88
C ILE A 255 15.02 -15.45 156.46
N ARG A 256 14.95 -14.13 156.25
CA ARG A 256 15.88 -13.17 156.89
C ARG A 256 15.48 -12.84 158.33
N GLU A 257 14.20 -12.89 158.65
CA GLU A 257 13.68 -12.63 160.00
C GLU A 257 13.64 -13.88 160.90
N GLY A 258 13.81 -15.10 160.34
CA GLY A 258 13.94 -16.36 161.11
C GLY A 258 15.37 -16.77 161.50
N HIS A 259 16.36 -15.89 161.30
CA HIS A 259 17.77 -16.12 161.65
C HIS A 259 18.35 -15.05 162.61
N SER A 260 17.51 -14.45 163.45
CA SER A 260 17.93 -13.69 164.64
C SER A 260 16.88 -13.81 165.74
#